data_AF-A0A139CLS0-F1
#
_entry.id   AF-A0A139CLS0-F1
#
_cell.length_a   1.000
_cell.length_b   1.000
_cell.length_c   1.000
_cell.angle_alpha   90.00
_cell.angle_beta   90.00
_cell.angle_gamma   90.00
#
_symmetry.space_group_name_H-M   'P 1'
#
loop_
_entity.id
_entity.type
_entity.pdbx_description
1 polymer ?
#
loop_
_entity_poly.entity_id
_entity_poly.type
_entity_poly.pdbx_seq_one_letter_code
_entity_poly.pdbx_strand_id
1 'polypeptide(L)'
;MVQITWIFIFLCLAQSAIFSGLTIGLFGLSPLRLEIESELKNPYALKVMGLRKDANYLLATLLWGNVAVNTLLALLTDTVMTGVAAFFFSTVGIATFGELLPQAYFSRNALKMGAFLSPLVRFYGIILYPVAKPSAIALDLLLGKEKVEYFKEKAFRTMISKHVATSLSDIDRFEGRGALNFLSIDDLAIKKEGSLIHPQSIIQLPFENNRPVFPEITRDPGDELLKNIAASGKKWIIVVNENDEPKTAIDSDGFLRGALRIDKGFDPYRYCHHPIVVSDPNEKIGSVINRLKVYPMDLEDDVIDEDLILYWNRDDPEKKIITGSDILGRLLRGLVIRVE
;
A
#
# COMPACT_ATOMS: atom_id res chain seq x y z
N MET A 1 25.63 -17.86 55.08
CA MET A 1 26.26 -16.99 54.07
C MET A 1 26.18 -17.62 52.68
N VAL A 2 26.72 -18.82 52.45
CA VAL A 2 26.71 -19.50 51.12
C VAL A 2 25.31 -19.69 50.53
N GLN A 3 24.30 -20.09 51.32
CA GLN A 3 22.92 -20.25 50.84
C GLN A 3 22.31 -18.93 50.34
N ILE A 4 22.65 -17.81 50.99
CA ILE A 4 22.19 -16.48 50.59
C ILE A 4 22.85 -16.08 49.26
N THR A 5 24.13 -16.37 49.09
CA THR A 5 24.85 -16.13 47.83
C THR A 5 24.23 -16.89 46.66
N TRP A 6 23.84 -18.16 46.86
CA TRP A 6 23.12 -18.92 45.83
C TRP A 6 21.80 -18.28 45.43
N ILE A 7 21.02 -17.75 46.38
CA ILE A 7 19.78 -17.02 46.07
C ILE A 7 20.09 -15.79 45.19
N PHE A 8 21.15 -15.03 45.50
CA PHE A 8 21.57 -13.90 44.66
C PHE A 8 22.05 -14.34 43.28
N ILE A 9 22.79 -15.46 43.16
CA ILE A 9 23.20 -16.04 41.89
C ILE A 9 21.98 -16.38 41.02
N PHE A 10 20.97 -17.06 41.58
CA PHE A 10 19.73 -17.36 40.86
C PHE A 10 18.95 -16.10 40.47
N LEU A 11 18.92 -15.10 41.34
CA LEU A 11 18.28 -13.81 41.04
C LEU A 11 18.99 -13.08 39.91
N CYS A 12 20.32 -13.02 39.91
CA CYS A 12 21.11 -12.46 38.84
C CYS A 12 20.90 -13.22 37.53
N LEU A 13 20.84 -14.55 37.57
CA LEU A 13 20.56 -15.37 36.39
C LEU A 13 19.17 -15.05 35.79
N ALA A 14 18.15 -14.88 36.65
CA ALA A 14 16.81 -14.47 36.21
C ALA A 14 16.79 -13.05 35.62
N GLN A 15 17.51 -12.10 36.22
CA GLN A 15 17.61 -10.73 35.68
C GLN A 15 18.38 -10.69 34.36
N SER A 16 19.46 -11.46 34.23
CA SER A 16 20.21 -11.67 32.98
C SER A 16 19.27 -12.16 31.88
N ALA A 17 18.48 -13.20 32.18
CA ALA A 17 17.44 -13.73 31.29
C ALA A 17 16.45 -12.67 30.82
N ILE A 18 15.98 -11.81 31.72
CA ILE A 18 15.04 -10.74 31.41
C ILE A 18 15.68 -9.68 30.51
N PHE A 19 16.86 -9.16 30.84
CA PHE A 19 17.51 -8.12 30.05
C PHE A 19 17.87 -8.60 28.65
N SER A 20 18.49 -9.77 28.57
CA SER A 20 18.90 -10.40 27.33
C SER A 20 17.68 -10.74 26.44
N GLY A 21 16.66 -11.38 27.03
CA GLY A 21 15.42 -11.70 26.33
C GLY A 21 14.64 -10.48 25.85
N LEU A 22 14.50 -9.45 26.68
CA LEU A 22 13.82 -8.20 26.29
C LEU A 22 14.58 -7.43 25.21
N THR A 23 15.91 -7.48 25.20
CA THR A 23 16.70 -6.81 24.15
C THR A 23 16.33 -7.38 22.78
N ILE A 24 16.39 -8.70 22.61
CA ILE A 24 16.00 -9.31 21.32
C ILE A 24 14.49 -9.22 21.08
N GLY A 25 13.67 -9.42 22.11
CA GLY A 25 12.21 -9.37 21.97
C GLY A 25 11.71 -8.00 21.52
N LEU A 26 12.07 -6.94 22.26
CA LEU A 26 11.57 -5.59 21.99
C LEU A 26 12.13 -5.03 20.67
N PHE A 27 13.40 -5.26 20.36
CA PHE A 27 14.02 -4.79 19.12
C PHE A 27 13.76 -5.68 17.90
N GLY A 28 13.30 -6.92 18.10
CA GLY A 28 12.84 -7.80 17.04
C GLY A 28 11.45 -7.43 16.48
N LEU A 29 10.69 -6.59 17.18
CA LEU A 29 9.45 -6.03 16.66
C LEU A 29 9.80 -4.90 15.68
N SER A 30 9.10 -4.76 14.56
CA SER A 30 9.28 -3.59 13.69
C SER A 30 8.50 -2.38 14.24
N PRO A 31 8.99 -1.15 14.08
CA PRO A 31 8.25 0.05 14.46
C PRO A 31 6.87 0.13 13.81
N LEU A 32 6.80 -0.17 12.50
CA LEU A 32 5.54 -0.19 11.74
C LEU A 32 4.53 -1.21 12.31
N ARG A 33 5.00 -2.41 12.70
CA ARG A 33 4.11 -3.41 13.32
C ARG A 33 3.54 -2.92 14.65
N LEU A 34 4.37 -2.27 15.47
CA LEU A 34 3.90 -1.71 16.74
C LEU A 34 2.91 -0.58 16.51
N GLU A 35 3.10 0.24 15.48
CA GLU A 35 2.23 1.36 15.13
C GLU A 35 0.85 0.84 14.71
N ILE A 36 0.80 -0.10 13.76
CA ILE A 36 -0.43 -0.75 13.31
C ILE A 36 -1.18 -1.40 14.48
N GLU A 37 -0.50 -2.20 15.31
CA GLU A 37 -1.13 -2.86 16.47
C GLU A 37 -1.62 -1.86 17.52
N SER A 38 -0.94 -0.72 17.67
CA SER A 38 -1.36 0.35 18.59
C SER A 38 -2.60 1.08 18.07
N GLU A 39 -2.69 1.31 16.76
CA GLU A 39 -3.89 1.86 16.09
C GLU A 39 -5.09 0.92 16.23
N LEU A 40 -4.85 -0.39 16.16
CA LEU A 40 -5.83 -1.44 16.47
C LEU A 40 -6.18 -1.55 17.97
N LYS A 41 -5.72 -0.61 18.82
CA LYS A 41 -5.95 -0.53 20.28
C LYS A 41 -5.48 -1.76 21.05
N ASN A 42 -4.46 -2.46 20.57
CA ASN A 42 -3.87 -3.58 21.30
C ASN A 42 -3.15 -3.07 22.58
N PRO A 43 -3.61 -3.45 23.79
CA PRO A 43 -3.06 -2.92 25.05
C PRO A 43 -1.58 -3.31 25.27
N TYR A 44 -1.13 -4.42 24.69
CA TYR A 44 0.28 -4.82 24.77
C TYR A 44 1.16 -3.95 23.87
N ALA A 45 0.71 -3.65 22.65
CA ALA A 45 1.42 -2.79 21.71
C ALA A 45 1.56 -1.37 22.25
N LEU A 46 0.49 -0.80 22.82
CA LEU A 46 0.53 0.54 23.44
C LEU A 46 1.60 0.65 24.54
N LYS A 47 1.72 -0.38 25.39
CA LYS A 47 2.74 -0.41 26.45
C LYS A 47 4.15 -0.49 25.88
N VAL A 48 4.37 -1.38 24.91
CA VAL A 48 5.68 -1.60 24.28
C VAL A 48 6.09 -0.39 23.44
N MET A 49 5.16 0.23 22.71
CA MET A 49 5.38 1.46 21.96
C MET A 49 5.84 2.59 22.89
N GLY A 50 5.24 2.70 24.08
CA GLY A 50 5.68 3.67 25.09
C GLY A 50 7.13 3.46 25.55
N LEU A 51 7.63 2.22 25.60
CA LEU A 51 9.04 1.94 25.90
C LEU A 51 9.95 2.27 24.73
N ARG A 52 9.52 1.95 23.50
CA ARG A 52 10.30 2.14 22.26
C ARG A 52 10.30 3.58 21.73
N LYS A 53 9.54 4.49 22.34
CA LYS A 53 9.53 5.92 21.99
C LYS A 53 10.93 6.54 22.08
N ASP A 54 11.75 6.12 23.03
CA ASP A 54 13.18 6.45 23.12
C ASP A 54 13.99 5.15 23.00
N ALA A 55 14.07 4.64 21.78
CA ALA A 55 14.67 3.35 21.46
C ALA A 55 16.14 3.24 21.90
N ASN A 56 16.94 4.28 21.67
CA ASN A 56 18.35 4.27 22.07
C ASN A 56 18.52 4.29 23.59
N TYR A 57 17.64 4.98 24.32
CA TYR A 57 17.63 4.94 25.79
C TYR A 57 17.18 3.58 26.34
N LEU A 58 16.18 2.96 25.72
CA LEU A 58 15.75 1.62 26.05
C LEU A 58 16.88 0.60 25.81
N LEU A 59 17.53 0.66 24.63
CA LEU A 59 18.66 -0.19 24.28
C LEU A 59 19.79 -0.06 25.30
N ALA A 60 20.20 1.18 25.59
CA ALA A 60 21.25 1.46 26.55
C ALA A 60 20.90 0.92 27.96
N THR A 61 19.66 1.12 28.41
CA THR A 61 19.18 0.63 29.72
C THR A 61 19.28 -0.89 29.82
N LEU A 62 18.80 -1.61 28.79
CA LEU A 62 18.81 -3.06 28.78
C LEU A 62 20.23 -3.63 28.68
N LEU A 63 21.09 -3.02 27.85
CA LEU A 63 22.48 -3.45 27.69
C LEU A 63 23.32 -3.21 28.96
N TRP A 64 23.22 -2.02 29.56
CA TRP A 64 23.91 -1.72 30.83
C TRP A 64 23.44 -2.65 31.94
N GLY A 65 22.13 -2.91 32.02
CA GLY A 65 21.56 -3.86 32.97
C GLY A 65 22.09 -5.28 32.76
N ASN A 66 22.11 -5.76 31.51
CA ASN A 66 22.62 -7.08 31.17
C ASN A 66 24.09 -7.25 31.56
N VAL A 67 24.94 -6.29 31.15
CA VAL A 67 26.38 -6.33 31.46
C VAL A 67 26.61 -6.29 32.97
N ALA A 68 25.94 -5.39 33.69
CA ALA A 68 26.10 -5.27 35.14
C ALA A 68 25.70 -6.57 35.88
N VAL A 69 24.56 -7.16 35.51
CA VAL A 69 24.07 -8.40 36.13
C VAL A 69 24.97 -9.59 35.81
N ASN A 70 25.44 -9.72 34.56
CA ASN A 70 26.35 -10.80 34.17
C ASN A 70 27.70 -10.70 34.89
N THR A 71 28.25 -9.49 34.99
CA THR A 71 29.49 -9.25 35.75
C THR A 71 29.27 -9.55 37.24
N LEU A 72 28.15 -9.12 37.83
CA LEU A 72 27.85 -9.42 39.24
C LEU A 72 27.69 -10.92 39.48
N LEU A 73 27.02 -11.63 38.57
CA LEU A 73 26.85 -13.09 38.64
C LEU A 73 28.20 -13.82 38.62
N ALA A 74 29.12 -13.42 37.75
CA ALA A 74 30.47 -13.99 37.70
C ALA A 74 31.23 -13.75 39.01
N LEU A 75 31.19 -12.52 39.54
CA LEU A 75 31.82 -12.17 40.81
C LEU A 75 31.23 -12.96 41.98
N LEU A 76 29.91 -13.07 42.07
CA LEU A 76 29.24 -13.87 43.11
C LEU A 76 29.59 -15.35 43.00
N THR A 77 29.68 -15.88 41.77
CA THR A 77 30.07 -17.27 41.53
C THR A 77 31.48 -17.54 42.02
N ASP A 78 32.42 -16.62 41.79
CA ASP A 78 33.83 -16.73 42.25
C ASP A 78 33.96 -16.73 43.79
N THR A 79 32.99 -16.16 44.51
CA THR A 79 32.96 -16.26 45.99
C THR A 79 32.52 -17.63 46.53
N VAL A 80 31.85 -18.44 45.69
CA VAL A 80 31.30 -19.75 46.08
C VAL A 80 32.07 -20.91 45.46
N MET A 81 32.54 -20.73 44.23
CA MET A 81 33.35 -21.68 43.45
C MET A 81 34.69 -21.01 43.19
N THR A 82 35.81 -21.73 43.27
CA THR A 82 37.14 -21.12 43.07
C THR A 82 37.69 -21.40 41.68
N GLY A 83 38.23 -20.35 41.04
CA GLY A 83 39.04 -20.44 39.83
C GLY A 83 38.27 -20.94 38.60
N VAL A 84 38.84 -21.94 37.92
CA VAL A 84 38.34 -22.42 36.62
C VAL A 84 36.89 -22.93 36.70
N ALA A 85 36.48 -23.50 37.84
CA ALA A 85 35.12 -23.97 38.05
C ALA A 85 34.10 -22.83 38.05
N ALA A 86 34.41 -21.70 38.68
CA ALA A 86 33.54 -20.52 38.69
C ALA A 86 33.37 -19.94 37.29
N PHE A 87 34.48 -19.83 36.54
CA PHE A 87 34.45 -19.36 35.16
C PHE A 87 33.53 -20.22 34.27
N PHE A 88 33.68 -21.55 34.30
CA PHE A 88 32.82 -22.42 33.50
C PHE A 88 31.37 -22.37 33.96
N PHE A 89 31.12 -22.37 35.27
CA PHE A 89 29.76 -22.30 35.80
C PHE A 89 29.05 -21.00 35.41
N SER A 90 29.71 -19.85 35.60
CA SER A 90 29.14 -18.56 35.21
C SER A 90 28.96 -18.46 33.70
N THR A 91 29.92 -18.91 32.91
CA THR A 91 29.87 -18.84 31.45
C THR A 91 28.74 -19.71 30.89
N VAL A 92 28.67 -20.98 31.28
CA VAL A 92 27.63 -21.91 30.80
C VAL A 92 26.26 -21.49 31.34
N GLY A 93 26.19 -21.07 32.61
CA GLY A 93 25.00 -20.57 33.26
C GLY A 93 24.41 -19.37 32.53
N ILE A 94 25.20 -18.31 32.35
CA ILE A 94 24.81 -17.10 31.63
C ILE A 94 24.43 -17.44 30.19
N ALA A 95 25.29 -18.14 29.45
CA ALA A 95 25.04 -18.42 28.05
C ALA A 95 23.74 -19.22 27.83
N THR A 96 23.49 -20.24 28.64
CA THR A 96 22.34 -21.14 28.42
C THR A 96 21.07 -20.58 29.05
N PHE A 97 21.12 -20.23 30.34
CA PHE A 97 19.93 -19.85 31.12
C PHE A 97 19.71 -18.34 31.18
N GLY A 98 20.76 -17.53 31.02
CA GLY A 98 20.68 -16.07 30.96
C GLY A 98 20.49 -15.52 29.54
N GLU A 99 20.91 -16.23 28.51
CA GLU A 99 20.90 -15.69 27.14
C GLU A 99 20.14 -16.58 26.15
N LEU A 100 20.65 -17.76 25.79
CA LEU A 100 20.10 -18.56 24.68
C LEU A 100 18.64 -18.95 24.88
N LEU A 101 18.28 -19.56 26.02
CA LEU A 101 16.90 -19.99 26.28
C LEU A 101 15.95 -18.79 26.41
N PRO A 102 16.26 -17.74 27.21
CA PRO A 102 15.42 -16.56 27.30
C PRO A 102 15.23 -15.84 25.96
N GLN A 103 16.31 -15.61 25.20
CA GLN A 103 16.21 -14.95 23.89
C GLN A 103 15.33 -15.74 22.92
N ALA A 104 15.45 -17.07 22.89
CA ALA A 104 14.61 -17.93 22.06
C ALA A 104 13.12 -17.86 22.46
N TYR A 105 12.82 -17.75 23.76
CA TYR A 105 11.45 -17.63 24.25
C TYR A 105 10.86 -16.23 24.00
N PHE A 106 11.62 -15.18 24.29
CA PHE A 106 11.19 -13.79 24.18
C PHE A 106 11.04 -13.36 22.71
N SER A 107 11.86 -13.86 21.79
CA SER A 107 11.68 -13.58 20.35
C SER A 107 10.32 -14.06 19.83
N ARG A 108 9.79 -15.17 20.36
CA ARG A 108 8.46 -15.70 20.00
C ARG A 108 7.30 -15.01 20.73
N ASN A 109 7.55 -14.50 21.93
CA ASN A 109 6.54 -13.90 22.82
C ASN A 109 6.77 -12.40 23.07
N ALA A 110 7.45 -11.72 22.15
CA ALA A 110 8.02 -10.38 22.32
C ALA A 110 7.01 -9.35 22.83
N LEU A 111 5.83 -9.27 22.19
CA LEU A 111 4.81 -8.28 22.51
C LEU A 111 4.23 -8.50 23.92
N LYS A 112 3.90 -9.75 24.26
CA LYS A 112 3.33 -10.13 25.56
C LYS A 112 4.33 -9.91 26.69
N MET A 113 5.56 -10.42 26.53
CA MET A 113 6.61 -10.31 27.54
C MET A 113 7.08 -8.87 27.73
N GLY A 114 7.26 -8.12 26.64
CA GLY A 114 7.61 -6.71 26.68
C GLY A 114 6.59 -5.85 27.41
N ALA A 115 5.30 -6.12 27.19
CA ALA A 115 4.23 -5.41 27.88
C ALA A 115 4.09 -5.83 29.36
N PHE A 116 4.25 -7.12 29.68
CA PHE A 116 4.20 -7.62 31.05
C PHE A 116 5.36 -7.07 31.90
N LEU A 117 6.58 -7.06 31.35
CA LEU A 117 7.78 -6.57 32.03
C LEU A 117 8.01 -5.07 31.87
N SER A 118 7.10 -4.35 31.22
CA SER A 118 7.18 -2.90 31.03
C SER A 118 7.43 -2.11 32.33
N PRO A 119 6.76 -2.41 33.46
CA PRO A 119 7.03 -1.73 34.73
C PRO A 119 8.46 -1.94 35.22
N LEU A 120 9.00 -3.16 35.08
CA LEU A 120 10.36 -3.51 35.48
C LEU A 120 11.40 -2.76 34.63
N VAL A 121 11.18 -2.68 33.32
CA VAL A 121 12.04 -1.92 32.41
C VAL A 121 12.07 -0.44 32.79
N ARG A 122 10.91 0.16 33.12
CA ARG A 122 10.84 1.56 33.56
C ARG A 122 11.58 1.78 34.87
N PHE A 123 11.46 0.84 35.81
CA PHE A 123 12.20 0.88 37.08
C PHE A 123 13.72 0.90 36.85
N TYR A 124 14.23 -0.01 36.00
CA TYR A 124 15.66 0.00 35.64
C TYR A 124 16.08 1.21 34.83
N GLY A 125 15.20 1.74 33.97
CA GLY A 125 15.44 3.00 33.27
C GLY A 125 15.76 4.12 34.26
N ILE A 126 14.99 4.26 35.33
CA ILE A 126 15.22 5.29 36.36
C ILE A 126 16.56 5.05 37.08
N ILE A 127 16.84 3.81 37.50
CA ILE A 127 18.09 3.47 38.22
C ILE A 127 19.33 3.68 37.34
N LEU A 128 19.28 3.22 36.10
CA LEU A 128 20.40 3.29 35.16
C LEU A 128 20.42 4.60 34.38
N TYR A 129 19.50 5.53 34.63
CA TYR A 129 19.44 6.84 33.99
C TYR A 129 20.80 7.56 33.90
N PRO A 130 21.63 7.66 34.96
CA PRO A 130 22.88 8.42 34.92
C PRO A 130 23.90 7.89 33.90
N VAL A 131 23.85 6.60 33.55
CA VAL A 131 24.73 5.99 32.55
C VAL A 131 24.02 5.72 31.22
N ALA A 132 22.78 5.23 31.26
CA ALA A 132 22.02 4.90 30.06
C ALA A 132 21.63 6.14 29.24
N LYS A 133 21.29 7.28 29.87
CA LYS A 133 20.89 8.47 29.11
C LYS A 133 22.06 9.11 28.35
N PRO A 134 23.26 9.30 28.94
CA PRO A 134 24.43 9.72 28.17
C PRO A 134 24.78 8.76 27.03
N SER A 135 24.73 7.45 27.25
CA SER A 135 24.94 6.47 26.18
C SER A 135 23.92 6.60 25.04
N ALA A 136 22.65 6.82 25.37
CA ALA A 136 21.60 7.05 24.38
C ALA A 136 21.82 8.32 23.55
N ILE A 137 22.26 9.41 24.19
CA ILE A 137 22.60 10.65 23.49
C ILE A 137 23.78 10.42 22.53
N ALA A 138 24.82 9.71 22.99
CA ALA A 138 25.94 9.36 22.11
C ALA A 138 25.49 8.53 20.88
N LEU A 139 24.59 7.56 21.07
CA LEU A 139 24.01 6.78 19.98
C LEU A 139 23.15 7.66 19.04
N ASP A 140 22.33 8.54 19.59
CA ASP A 140 21.52 9.49 18.82
C ASP A 140 22.38 10.39 17.93
N LEU A 141 23.54 10.87 18.42
CA LEU A 141 24.45 11.70 17.63
C LEU A 141 25.19 10.92 16.54
N LEU A 142 25.59 9.68 16.82
CA LEU A 142 26.42 8.89 15.91
C LEU A 142 25.61 8.17 14.82
N LEU A 143 24.45 7.62 15.17
CA LEU A 143 23.65 6.75 14.31
C LEU A 143 22.28 7.34 13.96
N GLY A 144 21.85 8.37 14.69
CA GLY A 144 20.49 8.90 14.59
C GLY A 144 19.47 8.06 15.37
N LYS A 145 18.22 8.52 15.33
CA LYS A 145 17.09 7.84 15.97
C LYS A 145 16.54 6.73 15.08
N GLU A 146 15.99 5.69 15.71
CA GLU A 146 15.23 4.65 15.02
C GLU A 146 14.09 5.29 14.21
N LYS A 147 14.02 4.99 12.91
CA LYS A 147 12.98 5.48 11.98
C LYS A 147 12.04 4.34 11.62
N VAL A 148 10.77 4.68 11.38
CA VAL A 148 9.83 3.76 10.77
C VAL A 148 10.22 3.60 9.30
N GLU A 149 10.69 2.42 8.91
CA GLU A 149 10.93 2.10 7.51
C GLU A 149 9.62 1.65 6.85
N TYR A 150 9.12 2.45 5.92
CA TYR A 150 7.97 2.09 5.09
C TYR A 150 8.39 1.17 3.95
N PHE A 151 7.51 0.24 3.58
CA PHE A 151 7.77 -0.68 2.48
C PHE A 151 7.80 0.07 1.14
N LYS A 152 8.84 -0.19 0.35
CA LYS A 152 8.83 0.16 -1.08
C LYS A 152 7.71 -0.59 -1.78
N GLU A 153 7.12 0.00 -2.82
CA GLU A 153 5.98 -0.58 -3.55
C GLU A 153 6.23 -2.03 -4.01
N LYS A 154 7.42 -2.33 -4.54
CA LYS A 154 7.81 -3.69 -4.94
C LYS A 154 7.77 -4.69 -3.78
N ALA A 155 8.19 -4.27 -2.59
CA ALA A 155 8.13 -5.09 -1.38
C ALA A 155 6.68 -5.27 -0.92
N PHE A 156 5.85 -4.23 -1.02
CA PHE A 156 4.42 -4.30 -0.72
C PHE A 156 3.66 -5.25 -1.66
N ARG A 157 3.89 -5.15 -2.99
CA ARG A 157 3.34 -6.10 -3.98
C ARG A 157 3.76 -7.54 -3.68
N THR A 158 5.03 -7.75 -3.34
CA THR A 158 5.54 -9.08 -2.97
C THR A 158 4.89 -9.60 -1.69
N MET A 159 4.65 -8.72 -0.71
CA MET A 159 3.97 -9.05 0.53
C MET A 159 2.55 -9.52 0.26
N ILE A 160 1.75 -8.77 -0.52
CA ILE A 160 0.38 -9.17 -0.87
C ILE A 160 0.37 -10.52 -1.60
N SER A 161 1.27 -10.69 -2.58
CA SER A 161 1.39 -11.93 -3.35
C SER A 161 1.68 -13.15 -2.44
N LYS A 162 2.58 -12.99 -1.45
CA LYS A 162 2.87 -14.04 -0.46
C LYS A 162 1.67 -14.36 0.43
N HIS A 163 0.87 -13.36 0.81
CA HIS A 163 -0.35 -13.58 1.58
C HIS A 163 -1.36 -14.38 0.76
N VAL A 164 -1.68 -13.93 -0.47
CA VAL A 164 -2.61 -14.63 -1.38
C VAL A 164 -2.21 -16.07 -1.68
N ALA A 165 -0.91 -16.36 -1.78
CA ALA A 165 -0.41 -17.70 -2.04
C ALA A 165 -0.56 -18.66 -0.84
N THR A 166 -0.71 -18.14 0.38
CA THR A 166 -0.75 -18.92 1.60
C THR A 166 -2.20 -19.18 2.01
N SER A 167 -2.63 -20.44 2.08
CA SER A 167 -4.01 -20.84 2.42
C SER A 167 -4.47 -20.48 3.86
N LEU A 168 -3.61 -19.85 4.65
CA LEU A 168 -3.82 -19.47 6.05
C LEU A 168 -3.88 -17.94 6.24
N SER A 169 -3.84 -17.13 5.18
CA SER A 169 -3.97 -15.69 5.30
C SER A 169 -5.44 -15.26 5.41
N ASP A 170 -5.70 -14.20 6.18
CA ASP A 170 -7.03 -13.58 6.28
C ASP A 170 -7.46 -12.82 5.00
N ILE A 171 -6.54 -12.64 4.04
CA ILE A 171 -6.82 -12.00 2.75
C ILE A 171 -7.36 -13.05 1.79
N ASP A 172 -8.60 -12.86 1.33
CA ASP A 172 -9.18 -13.75 0.32
C ASP A 172 -8.42 -13.62 -1.02
N ARG A 173 -8.40 -14.70 -1.80
CA ARG A 173 -7.72 -14.71 -3.11
C ARG A 173 -8.29 -13.65 -4.04
N PHE A 174 -9.59 -13.36 -3.94
CA PHE A 174 -10.23 -12.31 -4.71
C PHE A 174 -9.67 -10.93 -4.35
N GLU A 175 -9.65 -10.60 -3.07
CA GLU A 175 -9.20 -9.29 -2.55
C GLU A 175 -7.73 -9.03 -2.90
N GLY A 176 -6.86 -10.00 -2.64
CA GLY A 176 -5.44 -9.80 -2.87
C GLY A 176 -5.06 -9.75 -4.35
N ARG A 177 -5.74 -10.52 -5.22
CA ARG A 177 -5.54 -10.40 -6.68
C ARG A 177 -6.12 -9.08 -7.22
N GLY A 178 -7.25 -8.61 -6.69
CA GLY A 178 -7.79 -7.29 -7.00
C GLY A 178 -6.83 -6.15 -6.63
N ALA A 179 -6.27 -6.18 -5.42
CA ALA A 179 -5.27 -5.21 -4.98
C ALA A 179 -4.01 -5.20 -5.86
N LEU A 180 -3.52 -6.38 -6.25
CA LEU A 180 -2.37 -6.48 -7.17
C LEU A 180 -2.69 -5.95 -8.58
N ASN A 181 -3.89 -6.21 -9.09
CA ASN A 181 -4.34 -5.66 -10.37
C ASN A 181 -4.41 -4.14 -10.33
N PHE A 182 -4.94 -3.57 -9.23
CA PHE A 182 -5.00 -2.13 -9.03
C PHE A 182 -3.60 -1.51 -8.97
N LEU A 183 -2.69 -2.05 -8.17
CA LEU A 183 -1.30 -1.57 -8.14
C LEU A 183 -0.64 -1.65 -9.53
N SER A 184 -0.93 -2.70 -10.31
CA SER A 184 -0.35 -2.86 -11.65
C SER A 184 -0.88 -1.88 -12.71
N ILE A 185 -2.03 -1.25 -12.48
CA ILE A 185 -2.64 -0.34 -13.47
C ILE A 185 -1.80 0.92 -13.65
N ASP A 186 -1.14 1.37 -12.58
CA ASP A 186 -0.29 2.55 -12.59
C ASP A 186 0.92 2.40 -13.51
N ASP A 187 1.33 1.18 -13.83
CA ASP A 187 2.45 0.91 -14.74
C ASP A 187 2.03 0.60 -16.18
N LEU A 188 0.74 0.53 -16.44
CA LEU A 188 0.24 0.12 -17.74
C LEU A 188 0.26 1.30 -18.72
N ALA A 189 0.99 1.15 -19.83
CA ALA A 189 0.96 2.10 -20.93
C ALA A 189 -0.44 2.14 -21.57
N ILE A 190 -0.96 3.33 -21.86
CA ILE A 190 -2.29 3.56 -22.46
C ILE A 190 -2.49 2.72 -23.71
N LYS A 191 -1.49 2.68 -24.62
CA LYS A 191 -1.60 1.92 -25.87
C LYS A 191 -1.85 0.43 -25.66
N LYS A 192 -1.58 -0.13 -24.48
CA LYS A 192 -1.77 -1.56 -24.18
C LYS A 192 -3.18 -1.92 -23.71
N GLU A 193 -4.06 -0.96 -23.46
CA GLU A 193 -5.44 -1.19 -22.99
C GLU A 193 -6.45 -0.53 -23.92
N GLY A 194 -7.73 -0.87 -23.74
CA GLY A 194 -8.82 -0.39 -24.60
C GLY A 194 -8.92 -1.14 -25.93
N SER A 195 -9.86 -0.68 -26.74
CA SER A 195 -10.20 -1.25 -28.04
C SER A 195 -9.75 -0.35 -29.18
N LEU A 196 -9.50 -0.95 -30.35
CA LEU A 196 -9.16 -0.20 -31.56
C LEU A 196 -10.39 0.60 -32.03
N ILE A 197 -10.16 1.87 -32.35
CA ILE A 197 -11.17 2.73 -32.96
C ILE A 197 -11.35 2.30 -34.42
N HIS A 198 -12.60 2.10 -34.83
CA HIS A 198 -12.90 1.69 -36.19
C HIS A 198 -12.78 2.90 -37.13
N PRO A 199 -12.18 2.80 -38.33
CA PRO A 199 -12.04 3.95 -39.22
C PRO A 199 -13.38 4.60 -39.61
N GLN A 200 -14.43 3.80 -39.79
CA GLN A 200 -15.79 4.31 -40.07
C GLN A 200 -16.49 4.91 -38.85
N SER A 201 -15.93 4.76 -37.64
CA SER A 201 -16.45 5.42 -36.43
C SER A 201 -15.75 6.76 -36.17
N ILE A 202 -15.04 7.31 -37.16
CA ILE A 202 -14.42 8.63 -37.09
C ILE A 202 -15.13 9.53 -38.09
N ILE A 203 -15.66 10.65 -37.61
CA ILE A 203 -16.32 11.66 -38.45
C ILE A 203 -15.67 13.03 -38.22
N GLN A 204 -15.66 13.86 -39.25
CA GLN A 204 -15.16 15.22 -39.17
C GLN A 204 -16.33 16.20 -39.13
N LEU A 205 -16.34 17.10 -38.15
CA LEU A 205 -17.32 18.18 -38.05
C LEU A 205 -16.60 19.51 -37.76
N PRO A 206 -17.17 20.66 -38.18
CA PRO A 206 -16.67 21.96 -37.75
C PRO A 206 -16.88 22.16 -36.24
N PHE A 207 -16.02 22.96 -35.60
CA PHE A 207 -16.10 23.25 -34.17
C PHE A 207 -16.14 24.75 -33.91
N GLU A 208 -17.03 25.18 -33.02
CA GLU A 208 -17.08 26.53 -32.47
C GLU A 208 -17.01 26.47 -30.94
N ASN A 209 -16.14 27.27 -30.33
CA ASN A 209 -15.94 27.29 -28.87
C ASN A 209 -15.75 25.88 -28.24
N ASN A 210 -14.98 25.02 -28.92
CA ASN A 210 -14.71 23.64 -28.53
C ASN A 210 -15.95 22.71 -28.51
N ARG A 211 -17.03 23.08 -29.21
CA ARG A 211 -18.21 22.24 -29.42
C ARG A 211 -18.39 21.91 -30.89
N PRO A 212 -18.80 20.68 -31.24
CA PRO A 212 -19.10 20.34 -32.63
C PRO A 212 -20.32 21.13 -33.10
N VAL A 213 -20.25 21.66 -34.32
CA VAL A 213 -21.38 22.30 -34.98
C VAL A 213 -22.07 21.24 -35.83
N PHE A 214 -23.25 20.83 -35.38
CA PHE A 214 -24.06 19.85 -36.09
C PHE A 214 -24.78 20.50 -37.28
N PRO A 215 -24.79 19.86 -38.46
CA PRO A 215 -25.66 20.27 -39.56
C PRO A 215 -27.13 20.14 -39.16
N GLU A 216 -28.04 20.68 -39.98
CA GLU A 216 -29.47 20.48 -39.78
C GLU A 216 -29.81 18.98 -39.90
N ILE A 217 -30.41 18.42 -38.85
CA ILE A 217 -30.73 16.99 -38.77
C ILE A 217 -32.18 16.79 -39.16
N THR A 218 -32.44 16.17 -40.30
CA THR A 218 -33.79 16.00 -40.88
C THR A 218 -34.62 14.93 -40.18
N ARG A 219 -34.03 14.24 -39.19
CA ARG A 219 -34.66 13.22 -38.33
C ARG A 219 -35.30 12.05 -39.08
N ASP A 220 -34.79 11.77 -40.27
CA ASP A 220 -35.19 10.62 -41.06
C ASP A 220 -33.99 9.70 -41.34
N PRO A 221 -34.20 8.40 -41.63
CA PRO A 221 -33.11 7.46 -41.91
C PRO A 221 -32.25 7.82 -43.14
N GLY A 222 -32.70 8.77 -43.96
CA GLY A 222 -32.01 9.29 -45.12
C GLY A 222 -30.94 10.33 -44.80
N ASP A 223 -30.97 10.93 -43.60
CA ASP A 223 -30.02 11.95 -43.14
C ASP A 223 -28.56 11.46 -43.22
N GLU A 224 -27.69 12.28 -43.82
CA GLU A 224 -26.28 11.91 -44.05
C GLU A 224 -25.49 11.78 -42.75
N LEU A 225 -25.72 12.64 -41.76
CA LEU A 225 -25.05 12.56 -40.47
C LEU A 225 -25.48 11.30 -39.73
N LEU A 226 -26.78 10.98 -39.71
CA LEU A 226 -27.28 9.77 -39.07
C LEU A 226 -26.72 8.50 -39.74
N LYS A 227 -26.63 8.48 -41.07
CA LYS A 227 -25.96 7.39 -41.81
C LYS A 227 -24.50 7.25 -41.44
N ASN A 228 -23.75 8.37 -41.36
CA ASN A 228 -22.34 8.36 -40.99
C ASN A 228 -22.11 7.86 -39.56
N ILE A 229 -22.94 8.29 -38.61
CA ILE A 229 -22.91 7.80 -37.22
C ILE A 229 -23.23 6.31 -37.16
N ALA A 230 -24.22 5.84 -37.92
CA ALA A 230 -24.63 4.43 -37.93
C ALA A 230 -23.64 3.51 -38.68
N ALA A 231 -22.82 4.04 -39.60
CA ALA A 231 -22.03 3.25 -40.55
C ALA A 231 -21.11 2.21 -39.90
N SER A 232 -20.54 2.52 -38.73
CA SER A 232 -19.59 1.64 -38.05
C SER A 232 -20.24 0.56 -37.16
N GLY A 233 -21.49 0.76 -36.76
CA GLY A 233 -22.16 -0.05 -35.73
C GLY A 233 -21.45 -0.04 -34.37
N LYS A 234 -20.51 0.89 -34.12
CA LYS A 234 -19.81 1.04 -32.85
C LYS A 234 -20.51 2.06 -31.97
N LYS A 235 -20.58 1.76 -30.67
CA LYS A 235 -21.15 2.65 -29.64
C LYS A 235 -20.57 4.06 -29.68
N TRP A 236 -19.26 4.18 -29.88
CA TRP A 236 -18.57 5.46 -29.80
C TRP A 236 -18.14 5.94 -31.17
N ILE A 237 -18.65 7.11 -31.58
CA ILE A 237 -18.22 7.80 -32.79
C ILE A 237 -17.33 8.98 -32.40
N ILE A 238 -16.10 9.00 -32.89
CA ILE A 238 -15.13 10.04 -32.56
C ILE A 238 -15.26 11.17 -33.55
N VAL A 239 -15.52 12.37 -33.04
CA VAL A 239 -15.61 13.60 -33.82
C VAL A 239 -14.27 14.31 -33.78
N VAL A 240 -13.68 14.48 -34.96
CA VAL A 240 -12.43 15.22 -35.15
C VAL A 240 -12.71 16.58 -35.78
N ASN A 241 -11.86 17.56 -35.45
CA ASN A 241 -11.86 18.86 -36.13
C ASN A 241 -11.13 18.77 -37.49
N GLU A 242 -11.01 19.91 -38.17
CA GLU A 242 -10.33 20.05 -39.47
C GLU A 242 -8.85 19.66 -39.45
N ASN A 243 -8.24 19.55 -38.27
CA ASN A 243 -6.83 19.20 -38.08
C ASN A 243 -6.62 17.73 -37.65
N ASP A 244 -7.62 16.85 -37.78
CA ASP A 244 -7.60 15.46 -37.26
C ASP A 244 -7.35 15.40 -35.74
N GLU A 245 -7.81 16.40 -34.99
CA GLU A 245 -7.79 16.36 -33.52
C GLU A 245 -9.14 15.91 -32.99
N PRO A 246 -9.20 14.81 -32.21
CA PRO A 246 -10.44 14.38 -31.58
C PRO A 246 -10.80 15.36 -30.46
N LYS A 247 -12.05 15.79 -30.42
CA LYS A 247 -12.54 16.72 -29.38
C LYS A 247 -13.77 16.18 -28.66
N THR A 248 -14.55 15.32 -29.31
CA THR A 248 -15.82 14.81 -28.79
C THR A 248 -16.00 13.35 -29.20
N ALA A 249 -16.64 12.57 -28.33
CA ALA A 249 -17.14 11.24 -28.67
C ALA A 249 -18.68 11.25 -28.57
N ILE A 250 -19.37 10.70 -29.56
CA ILE A 250 -20.83 10.59 -29.57
C ILE A 250 -21.22 9.17 -29.18
N ASP A 251 -22.16 9.03 -28.24
CA ASP A 251 -22.88 7.76 -28.01
C ASP A 251 -23.84 7.52 -29.19
N SER A 252 -23.44 6.67 -30.14
CA SER A 252 -24.19 6.39 -31.37
C SER A 252 -25.61 5.95 -31.08
N ASP A 253 -25.78 5.06 -30.11
CA ASP A 253 -27.05 4.42 -29.85
C ASP A 253 -28.03 5.41 -29.22
N GLY A 254 -27.57 6.21 -28.26
CA GLY A 254 -28.32 7.32 -27.70
C GLY A 254 -28.68 8.36 -28.75
N PHE A 255 -27.70 8.82 -29.53
CA PHE A 255 -27.88 9.85 -30.55
C PHE A 255 -28.90 9.43 -31.61
N LEU A 256 -28.76 8.24 -32.19
CA LEU A 256 -29.66 7.74 -33.24
C LEU A 256 -31.09 7.53 -32.70
N ARG A 257 -31.24 6.97 -31.49
CA ARG A 257 -32.56 6.84 -30.85
C ARG A 257 -33.20 8.19 -30.56
N GLY A 258 -32.42 9.16 -30.11
CA GLY A 258 -32.89 10.52 -29.86
C GLY A 258 -33.33 11.23 -31.14
N ALA A 259 -32.53 11.13 -32.21
CA ALA A 259 -32.77 11.84 -33.47
C ALA A 259 -34.03 11.34 -34.18
N LEU A 260 -34.32 10.04 -34.11
CA LEU A 260 -35.47 9.42 -34.78
C LEU A 260 -36.76 9.46 -33.95
N ARG A 261 -36.75 10.00 -32.72
CA ARG A 261 -37.97 10.17 -31.91
C ARG A 261 -38.77 11.39 -32.36
N ILE A 262 -40.07 11.17 -32.55
CA ILE A 262 -41.04 12.17 -33.05
C ILE A 262 -41.55 13.09 -31.91
N ASP A 263 -41.49 12.64 -30.66
CA ASP A 263 -42.23 13.21 -29.52
C ASP A 263 -41.44 14.19 -28.62
N LYS A 264 -40.12 14.33 -28.82
CA LYS A 264 -39.26 15.18 -27.97
C LYS A 264 -38.38 16.14 -28.78
N GLY A 265 -37.99 17.24 -28.14
CA GLY A 265 -36.88 18.07 -28.62
C GLY A 265 -35.61 17.23 -28.66
N PHE A 266 -34.93 17.19 -29.81
CA PHE A 266 -33.66 16.51 -29.97
C PHE A 266 -32.54 17.52 -29.78
N ASP A 267 -31.72 17.30 -28.77
CA ASP A 267 -30.50 18.05 -28.51
C ASP A 267 -29.29 17.12 -28.72
N PRO A 268 -28.51 17.28 -29.80
CA PRO A 268 -27.39 16.39 -30.12
C PRO A 268 -26.27 16.45 -29.07
N TYR A 269 -26.14 17.56 -28.34
CA TYR A 269 -25.08 17.76 -27.35
C TYR A 269 -25.24 16.87 -26.12
N ARG A 270 -26.46 16.40 -25.82
CA ARG A 270 -26.72 15.47 -24.71
C ARG A 270 -26.07 14.09 -24.86
N TYR A 271 -25.69 13.73 -26.09
CA TYR A 271 -25.07 12.45 -26.41
C TYR A 271 -23.57 12.59 -26.68
N CYS A 272 -23.01 13.78 -26.41
CA CYS A 272 -21.62 14.11 -26.63
C CYS A 272 -20.84 14.02 -25.32
N HIS A 273 -19.73 13.31 -25.36
CA HIS A 273 -18.77 13.13 -24.26
C HIS A 273 -17.46 13.84 -24.61
N HIS A 274 -16.74 14.33 -23.61
CA HIS A 274 -15.46 14.99 -23.76
C HIS A 274 -14.33 14.03 -23.36
N PRO A 275 -13.72 13.32 -24.31
CA PRO A 275 -12.67 12.38 -23.98
C PRO A 275 -11.38 13.07 -23.55
N ILE A 276 -10.64 12.43 -22.66
CA ILE A 276 -9.25 12.76 -22.39
C ILE A 276 -8.41 12.22 -23.54
N VAL A 277 -7.76 13.11 -24.28
CA VAL A 277 -6.92 12.74 -25.41
C VAL A 277 -5.48 12.63 -24.98
N VAL A 278 -4.85 11.51 -25.31
CA VAL A 278 -3.44 11.23 -25.03
C VAL A 278 -2.72 10.80 -26.30
N SER A 279 -1.59 11.44 -26.59
CA SER A 279 -0.81 11.18 -27.81
C SER A 279 0.48 10.41 -27.56
N ASP A 280 1.00 10.39 -26.32
CA ASP A 280 2.19 9.60 -25.98
C ASP A 280 1.79 8.13 -25.74
N PRO A 281 2.28 7.16 -26.55
CA PRO A 281 1.97 5.75 -26.37
C PRO A 281 2.46 5.17 -25.04
N ASN A 282 3.46 5.81 -24.42
CA ASN A 282 4.09 5.36 -23.18
C ASN A 282 3.50 6.01 -21.94
N GLU A 283 2.59 6.98 -22.10
CA GLU A 283 1.90 7.56 -20.96
C GLU A 283 1.13 6.46 -20.21
N LYS A 284 1.23 6.50 -18.88
CA LYS A 284 0.69 5.48 -17.99
C LYS A 284 -0.77 5.74 -17.68
N ILE A 285 -1.58 4.69 -17.63
CA ILE A 285 -3.00 4.79 -17.29
C ILE A 285 -3.21 5.45 -15.93
N GLY A 286 -2.35 5.17 -14.93
CA GLY A 286 -2.42 5.81 -13.61
C GLY A 286 -2.35 7.34 -13.65
N SER A 287 -1.56 7.96 -14.54
CA SER A 287 -1.50 9.43 -14.67
C SER A 287 -2.73 10.00 -15.38
N VAL A 288 -3.46 9.18 -16.11
CA VAL A 288 -4.62 9.57 -16.92
C VAL A 288 -5.91 9.43 -16.13
N ILE A 289 -6.05 8.36 -15.35
CA ILE A 289 -7.21 8.13 -14.50
C ILE A 289 -7.43 9.30 -13.53
N ASN A 290 -6.36 9.90 -13.00
CA ASN A 290 -6.45 11.07 -12.12
C ASN A 290 -7.02 12.33 -12.79
N ARG A 291 -7.11 12.35 -14.12
CA ARG A 291 -7.73 13.43 -14.89
C ARG A 291 -9.21 13.17 -15.18
N LEU A 292 -9.71 11.95 -15.01
CA LEU A 292 -11.13 11.66 -15.17
C LEU A 292 -11.92 12.46 -14.12
N LYS A 293 -12.78 13.36 -14.56
CA LYS A 293 -13.65 14.14 -13.68
C LYS A 293 -15.07 13.61 -13.73
N VAL A 294 -15.61 13.34 -12.56
CA VAL A 294 -17.03 13.03 -12.39
C VAL A 294 -17.70 14.28 -11.82
N TYR A 295 -18.53 14.93 -12.63
CA TYR A 295 -19.38 16.03 -12.19
C TYR A 295 -20.77 15.47 -11.86
N PRO A 296 -21.23 15.50 -10.60
CA PRO A 296 -22.62 15.19 -10.28
C PRO A 296 -23.49 16.41 -10.67
N MET A 297 -24.30 16.28 -11.71
CA MET A 297 -25.27 17.30 -12.15
C MET A 297 -26.70 16.78 -11.98
N ASP A 298 -27.21 16.83 -10.75
CA ASP A 298 -28.63 16.72 -10.34
C ASP A 298 -29.42 15.40 -10.60
N LEU A 299 -30.42 15.19 -9.74
CA LEU A 299 -31.06 13.93 -9.30
C LEU A 299 -31.75 13.02 -10.36
N GLU A 300 -31.82 13.37 -11.65
CA GLU A 300 -32.65 12.63 -12.62
C GLU A 300 -32.02 12.33 -14.00
N ASP A 301 -30.76 12.69 -14.28
CA ASP A 301 -30.12 12.36 -15.58
C ASP A 301 -28.62 12.05 -15.40
N ASP A 302 -28.23 10.79 -15.66
CA ASP A 302 -26.83 10.30 -15.60
C ASP A 302 -26.07 10.65 -16.90
N VAL A 303 -25.50 11.85 -17.04
CA VAL A 303 -24.55 12.17 -18.13
C VAL A 303 -23.19 12.55 -17.56
N ILE A 304 -22.16 11.77 -17.94
CA ILE A 304 -20.78 11.88 -17.47
C ILE A 304 -19.95 12.65 -18.50
N ASP A 305 -19.28 13.75 -18.13
CA ASP A 305 -18.59 14.63 -19.09
C ASP A 305 -17.20 14.14 -19.56
N GLU A 306 -16.40 13.48 -18.71
CA GLU A 306 -15.04 12.98 -19.04
C GLU A 306 -14.84 11.49 -18.63
N ASP A 307 -15.56 10.56 -19.26
CA ASP A 307 -15.52 9.10 -18.97
C ASP A 307 -14.72 8.24 -19.95
N LEU A 308 -14.14 8.88 -20.97
CA LEU A 308 -13.44 8.22 -22.07
C LEU A 308 -11.99 8.69 -22.16
N ILE A 309 -11.09 7.76 -22.44
CA ILE A 309 -9.70 8.08 -22.79
C ILE A 309 -9.48 7.66 -24.24
N LEU A 310 -8.95 8.58 -25.05
CA LEU A 310 -8.54 8.31 -26.42
C LEU A 310 -7.03 8.32 -26.50
N TYR A 311 -6.46 7.22 -26.99
CA TYR A 311 -5.11 7.25 -27.55
C TYR A 311 -5.19 7.73 -28.99
N TRP A 312 -4.63 8.91 -29.24
CA TRP A 312 -4.64 9.54 -30.55
C TRP A 312 -3.29 10.17 -30.86
N ASN A 313 -2.55 9.51 -31.73
CA ASN A 313 -1.29 10.00 -32.26
C ASN A 313 -1.40 10.01 -33.80
N ARG A 314 -1.08 11.14 -34.44
CA ARG A 314 -1.21 11.30 -35.90
C ARG A 314 -0.25 10.39 -36.67
N ASP A 315 0.88 10.03 -36.06
CA ASP A 315 1.90 9.17 -36.67
C ASP A 315 1.64 7.68 -36.41
N ASP A 316 0.60 7.35 -35.63
CA ASP A 316 0.25 5.98 -35.26
C ASP A 316 -1.10 5.58 -35.88
N PRO A 317 -1.16 4.54 -36.73
CA PRO A 317 -2.43 4.08 -37.29
C PRO A 317 -3.34 3.45 -36.22
N GLU A 318 -2.79 2.97 -35.10
CA GLU A 318 -3.56 2.31 -34.05
C GLU A 318 -4.15 3.31 -33.06
N LYS A 319 -5.26 3.94 -33.43
CA LYS A 319 -6.06 4.78 -32.54
C LYS A 319 -6.87 3.90 -31.58
N LYS A 320 -6.89 4.21 -30.27
CA LYS A 320 -7.61 3.41 -29.26
C LYS A 320 -8.56 4.22 -28.42
N ILE A 321 -9.64 3.58 -28.00
CA ILE A 321 -10.59 4.08 -27.02
C ILE A 321 -10.57 3.18 -25.79
N ILE A 322 -10.44 3.79 -24.63
CA ILE A 322 -10.47 3.12 -23.33
C ILE A 322 -11.68 3.68 -22.57
N THR A 323 -12.55 2.77 -22.17
CA THR A 323 -13.78 3.06 -21.42
C THR A 323 -13.63 2.65 -19.96
N GLY A 324 -14.55 3.09 -19.09
CA GLY A 324 -14.63 2.59 -17.71
C GLY A 324 -14.77 1.07 -17.62
N SER A 325 -15.45 0.44 -18.58
CA SER A 325 -15.59 -1.02 -18.66
C SER A 325 -14.28 -1.74 -18.97
N ASP A 326 -13.38 -1.13 -19.76
CA ASP A 326 -12.06 -1.69 -20.03
C ASP A 326 -11.18 -1.65 -18.78
N ILE A 327 -11.20 -0.52 -18.07
CA ILE A 327 -10.50 -0.34 -16.79
C ILE A 327 -11.02 -1.35 -15.75
N LEU A 328 -12.33 -1.46 -15.60
CA LEU A 328 -12.95 -2.41 -14.69
C LEU A 328 -12.64 -3.86 -15.08
N GLY A 329 -12.74 -4.20 -16.36
CA GLY A 329 -12.39 -5.52 -16.88
C GLY A 329 -10.93 -5.88 -16.61
N ARG A 330 -10.03 -4.90 -16.62
CA ARG A 330 -8.63 -5.08 -16.22
C ARG A 330 -8.48 -5.38 -14.74
N LEU A 331 -9.16 -4.62 -13.87
CA LEU A 331 -9.16 -4.84 -12.42
C LEU A 331 -9.72 -6.22 -12.05
N LEU A 332 -10.72 -6.70 -12.79
CA LEU A 332 -11.36 -8.00 -12.60
C LEU A 332 -10.66 -9.16 -13.33
N ARG A 333 -9.59 -8.90 -14.08
CA ARG A 333 -8.93 -9.94 -14.88
C ARG A 333 -8.38 -11.05 -13.98
N GLY A 334 -8.79 -12.29 -14.26
CA GLY A 334 -8.44 -13.47 -13.47
C GLY A 334 -9.18 -13.58 -12.13
N LEU A 335 -10.10 -12.66 -11.82
CA LEU A 335 -11.02 -12.77 -10.67
C LEU A 335 -12.36 -13.36 -11.08
N VAL A 336 -12.85 -12.98 -12.26
CA VAL A 336 -14.13 -13.45 -12.81
C VAL A 336 -13.92 -14.57 -13.83
N ILE A 337 -14.84 -15.52 -13.86
CA ILE A 337 -14.88 -16.57 -14.87
C ILE A 337 -15.35 -15.93 -16.17
N ARG A 338 -14.51 -16.00 -17.21
CA ARG A 338 -14.92 -15.59 -18.55
C ARG A 338 -15.85 -16.66 -19.09
N VAL A 339 -17.11 -16.31 -19.31
CA VAL A 339 -18.03 -17.12 -20.10
C VAL A 339 -17.77 -16.71 -21.54
N GLU A 340 -17.18 -17.63 -22.32
CA GLU A 340 -16.95 -17.45 -23.76
C GLU A 340 -18.23 -17.68 -24.57
#